data_AF-A0A943BMG8-F1
#
_entry.id   AF-A0A943BMG8-F1
#
_cell.length_a   1.000
_cell.length_b   1.000
_cell.length_c   1.000
_cell.angle_alpha   90.00
_cell.angle_beta   90.00
_cell.angle_gamma   90.00
#
_symmetry.space_group_name_H-M   'P 1'
#
loop_
_entity.id
_entity.type
_entity.pdbx_description
1 polymer ?
#
loop_
_entity_poly.entity_id
_entity_poly.type
_entity_poly.pdbx_seq_one_letter_code
_entity_poly.pdbx_strand_id
1 'polypeptide(L)'
;MENKIINIGTFSSINNQKEFFLDTNVLYWYVYPRYGVTKKGVKHQAQPYYDFVDKLVSDGNPIFTSVYNISELLNVIEKNEFDIFKTLNPDTHYNIKDYRKDMQERKKLKKILQTTLNNIDNTCSVLDFSFTYCSLINFTKSFEL
;
A
#
# COMPACT_ATOMS: atom_id res chain seq x y z
N MET A 1 22.43 16.94 -0.70
CA MET A 1 22.18 16.03 -1.83
C MET A 1 21.05 16.64 -2.65
N GLU A 2 21.23 16.82 -3.96
CA GLU A 2 20.12 17.26 -4.80
C GLU A 2 19.00 16.22 -4.76
N ASN A 3 17.77 16.66 -4.47
CA ASN A 3 16.57 15.84 -4.59
C ASN A 3 16.33 15.57 -6.08
N LYS A 4 16.97 14.53 -6.60
CA LYS A 4 16.79 14.08 -7.98
C LYS A 4 15.46 13.35 -8.07
N ILE A 5 14.40 14.06 -8.45
CA ILE A 5 13.13 13.46 -8.84
C ILE A 5 13.37 12.72 -10.17
N ILE A 6 13.06 11.42 -10.19
CA ILE A 6 13.30 10.54 -11.33
C ILE A 6 11.96 10.08 -11.88
N ASN A 7 11.80 10.14 -13.20
CA ASN A 7 10.64 9.56 -13.88
C ASN A 7 10.77 8.03 -13.90
N ILE A 8 9.84 7.35 -13.22
CA ILE A 8 9.81 5.89 -13.12
C ILE A 8 9.52 5.20 -14.45
N GLY A 9 8.80 5.85 -15.38
CA GLY A 9 8.47 5.27 -16.70
C GLY A 9 9.67 5.19 -17.65
N THR A 10 10.77 5.88 -17.32
CA THR A 10 12.03 5.84 -18.07
C THR A 10 13.18 5.30 -17.24
N PHE A 11 12.92 4.93 -15.99
CA PHE A 11 13.96 4.44 -15.10
C PHE A 11 14.26 2.97 -15.42
N SER A 12 15.55 2.66 -15.52
CA SER A 12 16.06 1.29 -15.55
C SER A 12 17.11 1.16 -14.47
N SER A 13 16.99 0.12 -13.64
CA SER A 13 18.02 -0.14 -12.63
C SER A 13 19.23 -0.79 -13.29
N ILE A 14 20.28 0.00 -13.55
CA ILE A 14 21.56 -0.54 -14.01
C ILE A 14 22.24 -1.32 -12.86
N ASN A 15 21.95 -0.92 -11.61
CA ASN A 15 22.42 -1.58 -10.39
C ASN A 15 21.25 -2.30 -9.72
N ASN A 16 21.26 -3.62 -9.73
CA ASN A 16 20.24 -4.43 -9.08
C ASN A 16 20.41 -4.61 -7.56
N GLN A 17 21.44 -4.02 -6.97
CA GLN A 17 21.60 -3.94 -5.51
C GLN A 17 20.99 -2.66 -4.94
N LYS A 18 20.49 -1.76 -5.80
CA LYS A 18 19.85 -0.54 -5.33
C LYS A 18 18.56 -0.89 -4.61
N GLU A 19 18.46 -0.43 -3.37
CA GLU A 19 17.30 -0.64 -2.51
C GLU A 19 16.18 0.34 -2.87
N PHE A 20 14.94 -0.14 -2.87
CA PHE A 20 13.74 0.65 -3.09
C PHE A 20 12.79 0.49 -1.91
N PHE A 21 12.19 1.59 -1.48
CA PHE A 21 11.22 1.59 -0.38
C PHE A 21 9.85 2.00 -0.93
N LEU A 22 8.83 1.15 -0.72
CA LEU A 22 7.49 1.39 -1.22
C LEU A 22 6.61 2.06 -0.15
N ASP A 23 6.04 3.20 -0.55
CA ASP A 23 5.00 3.91 0.18
C ASP A 23 3.62 3.21 0.05
N THR A 24 2.71 3.52 0.97
CA THR A 24 1.33 2.99 1.05
C THR A 24 0.59 3.08 -0.29
N ASN A 25 0.73 4.19 -1.03
CA ASN A 25 0.04 4.36 -2.32
C ASN A 25 0.50 3.36 -3.38
N VAL A 26 1.81 3.11 -3.44
CA VAL A 26 2.38 2.17 -4.41
C VAL A 26 2.01 0.74 -4.02
N LEU A 27 2.07 0.42 -2.72
CA LEU A 27 1.58 -0.87 -2.22
C LEU A 27 0.10 -1.08 -2.57
N TYR A 28 -0.75 -0.06 -2.40
CA TYR A 28 -2.16 -0.15 -2.72
C TYR A 28 -2.43 -0.53 -4.18
N TRP A 29 -1.60 -0.09 -5.11
CA TRP A 29 -1.74 -0.48 -6.52
C TRP A 29 -1.11 -1.83 -6.83
N TYR A 30 -0.02 -2.19 -6.16
CA TYR A 30 0.73 -3.39 -6.51
C TYR A 30 0.20 -4.65 -5.83
N VAL A 31 -0.06 -4.61 -4.52
CA VAL A 31 -0.34 -5.82 -3.72
C VAL A 31 -1.83 -6.08 -3.46
N TYR A 32 -2.70 -5.07 -3.62
CA TYR A 32 -4.14 -5.22 -3.33
C TYR A 32 -4.94 -5.62 -4.59
N PRO A 33 -5.51 -6.83 -4.67
CA PRO A 33 -6.06 -7.36 -5.93
C PRO A 33 -7.27 -6.61 -6.52
N ARG A 34 -7.96 -5.80 -5.72
CA ARG A 34 -9.22 -5.14 -6.10
C ARG A 34 -9.07 -3.63 -6.26
N TYR A 35 -7.84 -3.14 -6.46
CA TYR A 35 -7.61 -1.73 -6.75
C TYR A 35 -8.40 -1.31 -8.02
N GLY A 36 -9.06 -0.16 -7.95
CA GLY A 36 -9.76 0.42 -9.11
C GLY A 36 -11.11 -0.20 -9.48
N VAL A 37 -11.66 -1.15 -8.70
CA VAL A 37 -13.01 -1.71 -8.96
C VAL A 37 -14.10 -0.63 -8.95
N THR A 38 -14.01 0.35 -8.06
CA THR A 38 -15.01 1.42 -7.89
C THR A 38 -14.69 2.70 -8.65
N LYS A 39 -13.46 2.88 -9.13
CA LYS A 39 -12.98 4.15 -9.69
C LYS A 39 -12.47 3.95 -11.12
N LYS A 40 -13.22 4.49 -12.09
CA LYS A 40 -12.81 4.53 -13.50
C LYS A 40 -11.49 5.31 -13.64
N GLY A 41 -10.58 4.83 -14.49
CA GLY A 41 -9.31 5.49 -14.79
C GLY A 41 -8.15 5.18 -13.83
N VAL A 42 -8.40 4.61 -12.64
CA VAL A 42 -7.34 4.27 -11.67
C VAL A 42 -6.35 3.26 -12.24
N LYS A 43 -6.79 2.34 -13.10
CA LYS A 43 -5.90 1.37 -13.75
C LYS A 43 -4.82 2.05 -14.60
N HIS A 44 -5.17 3.09 -15.37
CA HIS A 44 -4.20 3.83 -16.18
C HIS A 44 -3.21 4.61 -15.32
N GLN A 45 -3.65 5.14 -14.17
CA GLN A 45 -2.78 5.85 -13.24
C GLN A 45 -1.86 4.91 -12.46
N ALA A 46 -2.34 3.70 -12.16
CA ALA A 46 -1.59 2.67 -11.45
C ALA A 46 -0.57 1.94 -12.34
N GLN A 47 -0.82 1.84 -13.64
CA GLN A 47 0.00 1.07 -14.58
C GLN A 47 1.50 1.41 -14.50
N PRO A 48 1.93 2.69 -14.51
CA PRO A 48 3.36 3.01 -14.44
C PRO A 48 4.03 2.52 -13.15
N TYR A 49 3.28 2.49 -12.05
CA TYR A 49 3.79 1.99 -10.78
C TYR A 49 3.85 0.47 -10.76
N TYR A 50 2.85 -0.19 -11.32
CA TYR A 50 2.85 -1.64 -11.47
C TYR A 50 4.04 -2.10 -12.31
N ASP A 51 4.21 -1.54 -13.51
CA ASP A 51 5.29 -1.89 -14.43
C ASP A 51 6.66 -1.62 -13.81
N PHE A 52 6.79 -0.53 -13.08
CA PHE A 52 8.03 -0.18 -12.39
C PHE A 52 8.38 -1.18 -11.29
N VAL A 53 7.44 -1.49 -10.38
CA VAL A 53 7.69 -2.44 -9.29
C VAL A 53 7.95 -3.84 -9.85
N ASP A 54 7.19 -4.27 -10.85
CA ASP A 54 7.38 -5.57 -11.51
C ASP A 54 8.77 -5.67 -12.14
N LYS A 55 9.23 -4.59 -12.77
CA LYS A 55 10.60 -4.51 -13.32
C LYS A 55 11.66 -4.61 -12.23
N LEU A 56 11.48 -3.91 -11.10
CA LEU A 56 12.41 -4.00 -9.96
C LEU A 56 12.49 -5.43 -9.39
N VAL A 57 11.35 -6.11 -9.25
CA VAL A 57 11.28 -7.51 -8.82
C VAL A 57 12.02 -8.40 -9.81
N SER A 58 11.76 -8.23 -11.11
CA SER A 58 12.38 -9.01 -12.19
C SER A 58 13.90 -8.82 -12.26
N ASP A 59 14.38 -7.60 -12.02
CA ASP A 59 15.81 -7.25 -12.03
C ASP A 59 16.55 -7.75 -10.77
N GLY A 60 15.82 -8.22 -9.75
CA GLY A 60 16.35 -8.75 -8.51
C GLY A 60 16.65 -7.69 -7.45
N ASN A 61 16.02 -6.51 -7.57
CA ASN A 61 16.27 -5.40 -6.66
C ASN A 61 15.68 -5.67 -5.27
N PRO A 62 16.38 -5.30 -4.18
CA PRO A 62 15.80 -5.30 -2.85
C PRO A 62 14.67 -4.28 -2.74
N ILE A 63 13.47 -4.76 -2.42
CA ILE A 63 12.29 -3.93 -2.19
C ILE A 63 11.91 -4.03 -0.72
N PHE A 64 11.68 -2.89 -0.11
CA PHE A 64 11.35 -2.76 1.30
C PHE A 64 10.03 -2.02 1.49
N THR A 65 9.38 -2.27 2.61
CA THR A 65 8.34 -1.39 3.14
C THR A 65 8.35 -1.40 4.66
N SER A 66 7.50 -0.62 5.32
CA SER A 66 7.39 -0.61 6.78
C SER A 66 6.09 -1.21 7.27
N VAL A 67 6.12 -1.72 8.50
CA VAL A 67 4.90 -2.11 9.25
C VAL A 67 3.86 -0.98 9.32
N TYR A 68 4.28 0.28 9.27
CA TYR A 68 3.40 1.45 9.27
C TYR A 68 2.67 1.64 7.94
N ASN A 69 3.39 1.53 6.81
CA ASN A 69 2.78 1.59 5.48
C ASN A 69 1.80 0.43 5.28
N ILE A 70 2.13 -0.76 5.80
CA ILE A 70 1.21 -1.91 5.80
C ILE A 70 -0.03 -1.61 6.65
N SER A 71 0.15 -1.09 7.86
CA SER A 71 -0.97 -0.76 8.76
C SER A 71 -1.91 0.28 8.14
N GLU A 72 -1.36 1.30 7.49
CA GLU A 72 -2.14 2.29 6.74
C GLU A 72 -2.86 1.63 5.55
N LEU A 73 -2.16 0.80 4.77
CA LEU A 73 -2.72 0.07 3.63
C LEU A 73 -3.93 -0.78 4.03
N LEU A 74 -3.85 -1.55 5.12
CA LEU A 74 -4.98 -2.38 5.58
C LEU A 74 -6.22 -1.53 5.90
N ASN A 75 -6.03 -0.34 6.46
CA ASN A 75 -7.12 0.60 6.70
C ASN A 75 -7.68 1.19 5.41
N VAL A 76 -6.83 1.49 4.42
CA VAL A 76 -7.26 1.96 3.09
C VAL A 76 -8.08 0.87 2.38
N ILE A 77 -7.64 -0.40 2.47
CA ILE A 77 -8.37 -1.54 1.89
C ILE A 77 -9.74 -1.69 2.54
N GLU A 78 -9.86 -1.65 3.88
CA GLU A 78 -11.18 -1.73 4.55
C GLU A 78 -12.14 -0.65 4.03
N LYS A 79 -11.66 0.60 3.87
CA LYS A 79 -12.47 1.70 3.32
C LYS A 79 -12.89 1.41 1.88
N ASN A 80 -11.98 0.94 1.02
CA ASN A 80 -12.31 0.63 -0.37
C ASN A 80 -13.27 -0.56 -0.50
N GLU A 81 -13.11 -1.59 0.32
CA GLU A 81 -14.03 -2.73 0.38
C GLU A 81 -15.43 -2.32 0.85
N PHE A 82 -15.51 -1.40 1.81
CA PHE A 82 -16.80 -0.81 2.21
C PHE A 82 -17.44 0.01 1.08
N ASP A 83 -16.66 0.78 0.32
CA ASP A 83 -17.17 1.52 -0.85
C ASP A 83 -17.65 0.60 -1.97
N ILE A 84 -16.94 -0.50 -2.21
CA ILE A 84 -17.37 -1.59 -3.09
C ILE A 84 -18.70 -2.17 -2.60
N PHE A 85 -18.80 -2.49 -1.30
CA PHE A 85 -20.00 -3.05 -0.70
C PHE A 85 -21.22 -2.14 -0.91
N LYS A 86 -21.10 -0.84 -0.63
CA LYS A 86 -22.19 0.13 -0.88
C LYS A 86 -22.58 0.19 -2.36
N THR A 87 -21.61 0.13 -3.26
CA THR A 87 -21.85 0.16 -4.71
C THR A 87 -22.63 -1.06 -5.18
N LEU A 88 -22.35 -2.23 -4.59
CA LEU A 88 -23.04 -3.49 -4.89
C LEU A 88 -24.41 -3.64 -4.19
N ASN A 89 -24.67 -2.82 -3.17
CA ASN A 89 -25.90 -2.87 -2.37
C ASN A 89 -26.48 -1.44 -2.24
N PRO A 90 -26.96 -0.81 -3.32
CA PRO A 90 -27.34 0.60 -3.31
C PRO A 90 -28.47 0.94 -2.32
N ASP A 91 -29.32 -0.04 -2.00
CA ASP A 91 -30.45 0.13 -1.07
C ASP A 91 -30.03 -0.01 0.40
N THR A 92 -28.77 -0.32 0.69
CA THR A 92 -28.27 -0.42 2.06
C THR A 92 -27.88 0.94 2.64
N HIS A 93 -28.29 1.21 3.88
CA HIS A 93 -27.89 2.41 4.62
C HIS A 93 -26.74 2.14 5.60
N TYR A 94 -25.92 1.13 5.32
CA TYR A 94 -24.78 0.79 6.18
C TYR A 94 -23.82 1.97 6.29
N ASN A 95 -23.45 2.32 7.52
CA ASN A 95 -22.21 3.05 7.77
C ASN A 95 -21.04 2.05 7.99
N ILE A 96 -19.82 2.55 8.09
CA ILE A 96 -18.64 1.70 8.28
C ILE A 96 -18.69 0.88 9.59
N LYS A 97 -19.36 1.38 10.64
CA LYS A 97 -19.51 0.64 11.90
C LYS A 97 -20.48 -0.53 11.74
N ASP A 98 -21.53 -0.38 10.94
CA ASP A 98 -22.47 -1.47 10.65
C ASP A 98 -21.79 -2.54 9.80
N TYR A 99 -21.05 -2.12 8.77
CA TYR A 99 -20.20 -3.01 7.97
C TYR A 99 -19.22 -3.81 8.83
N ARG A 100 -18.64 -3.18 9.87
CA ARG A 100 -17.73 -3.86 10.81
C ARG A 100 -18.41 -4.91 11.69
N LYS A 101 -19.73 -4.83 11.89
CA LYS A 101 -20.53 -5.80 12.65
C LYS A 101 -21.02 -6.97 11.80
N ASP A 102 -21.05 -6.81 10.47
CA ASP A 102 -21.45 -7.89 9.56
C ASP A 102 -20.36 -8.98 9.49
N MET A 103 -20.64 -10.14 10.06
CA MET A 103 -19.68 -11.24 10.13
C MET A 103 -19.32 -11.82 8.75
N GLN A 104 -20.23 -11.78 7.78
CA GLN A 104 -19.97 -12.28 6.43
C GLN A 104 -19.02 -11.34 5.70
N GLU A 105 -19.27 -10.04 5.77
CA GLU A 105 -18.37 -9.04 5.20
C GLU A 105 -17.00 -9.03 5.92
N ARG A 106 -16.95 -9.24 7.24
CA ARG A 106 -15.68 -9.40 7.96
C ARG A 106 -14.88 -10.61 7.51
N LYS A 107 -15.53 -11.74 7.19
CA LYS A 107 -14.86 -12.91 6.63
C LYS A 107 -14.30 -12.64 5.24
N LYS A 108 -15.04 -11.91 4.39
CA LYS A 108 -14.57 -11.50 3.06
C LYS A 108 -13.36 -10.56 3.16
N LEU A 109 -13.47 -9.51 3.98
CA LEU A 109 -12.38 -8.56 4.23
C LEU A 109 -11.14 -9.29 4.76
N LYS A 110 -11.29 -10.19 5.74
CA LYS A 110 -10.15 -10.97 6.28
C LYS A 110 -9.38 -11.70 5.17
N LYS A 111 -10.08 -12.38 4.25
CA LYS A 111 -9.43 -13.08 3.13
C LYS A 111 -8.65 -12.12 2.25
N ILE A 112 -9.22 -10.96 1.94
CA ILE A 112 -8.59 -9.93 1.12
C ILE A 112 -7.33 -9.40 1.81
N LEU A 113 -7.41 -9.06 3.10
CA LEU A 113 -6.26 -8.59 3.88
C LEU A 113 -5.16 -9.66 3.94
N GLN A 114 -5.52 -10.94 4.12
CA GLN A 114 -4.55 -12.04 4.09
C GLN A 114 -3.87 -12.19 2.72
N THR A 115 -4.63 -12.10 1.63
CA THR A 115 -4.05 -12.11 0.28
C THR A 115 -3.11 -10.93 0.07
N THR A 116 -3.48 -9.72 0.50
CA THR A 116 -2.61 -8.55 0.41
C THR A 116 -1.32 -8.74 1.21
N LEU A 117 -1.40 -9.25 2.45
CA LEU A 117 -0.22 -9.51 3.27
C LEU A 117 0.71 -10.54 2.63
N ASN A 118 0.16 -11.66 2.11
CA ASN A 118 0.95 -12.64 1.38
C ASN A 118 1.64 -12.03 0.15
N ASN A 119 0.98 -11.13 -0.58
CA ASN A 119 1.58 -10.44 -1.71
C ASN A 119 2.72 -9.51 -1.27
N ILE A 120 2.60 -8.85 -0.10
CA ILE A 120 3.68 -8.07 0.50
C ILE A 120 4.85 -8.97 0.85
N ASP A 121 4.61 -10.07 1.56
CA ASP A 121 5.67 -10.99 2.01
C ASP A 121 6.45 -11.62 0.83
N ASN A 122 5.76 -11.82 -0.30
CA ASN A 122 6.39 -12.34 -1.53
C ASN A 122 7.19 -11.28 -2.31
N THR A 123 6.94 -9.99 -2.07
CA THR A 123 7.51 -8.90 -2.88
C THR A 123 8.53 -8.06 -2.10
N CYS A 124 8.27 -7.83 -0.82
CA CYS A 124 8.96 -6.84 -0.01
C CYS A 124 9.57 -7.49 1.24
N SER A 125 10.74 -7.00 1.64
CA SER A 125 11.22 -7.15 3.02
C SER A 125 10.54 -6.11 3.91
N VAL A 126 9.87 -6.56 4.97
CA VAL A 126 9.17 -5.67 5.91
C VAL A 126 10.13 -5.18 6.99
N LEU A 127 10.24 -3.87 7.13
CA LEU A 127 11.01 -3.22 8.17
C LEU A 127 10.12 -2.95 9.39
N ASP A 128 10.47 -3.61 10.49
CA ASP A 128 9.88 -3.39 11.80
C ASP A 128 10.69 -2.36 12.57
N PHE A 129 10.04 -1.30 13.04
CA PHE A 129 10.65 -0.35 13.97
C PHE A 129 9.60 0.21 14.92
N SER A 130 10.00 0.40 16.17
CA SER A 130 9.11 0.95 17.22
C SER A 130 9.23 2.47 17.27
N PHE A 131 8.16 3.20 16.92
CA PHE A 131 8.04 4.59 17.33
C PHE A 131 7.65 4.68 18.81
N THR A 132 8.52 5.32 19.60
CA THR A 132 8.14 5.77 20.93
C THR A 132 7.75 7.25 20.89
N TYR A 133 6.95 7.69 21.86
CA TYR A 133 6.64 9.12 21.99
C TYR A 133 7.91 9.97 22.15
N CYS A 134 8.91 9.45 22.86
CA CYS A 134 10.24 10.07 22.97
C CYS A 134 10.93 10.18 21.61
N SER A 135 10.84 9.15 20.76
CA SER A 135 11.39 9.19 19.40
C SER A 135 10.75 10.29 18.55
N LEU A 136 9.44 10.51 18.69
CA LEU A 136 8.73 11.59 17.98
C LEU A 136 9.15 12.97 18.50
N ILE A 137 9.25 13.14 19.82
CA ILE A 137 9.76 14.39 20.41
C ILE A 137 11.18 14.67 19.92
N ASN A 138 12.07 13.68 19.95
CA ASN A 138 13.44 13.85 19.49
C ASN A 138 13.51 14.22 18.00
N PHE A 139 12.64 13.63 17.17
CA PHE A 139 12.52 14.03 15.77
C PHE A 139 12.11 15.51 15.63
N THR A 140 11.15 16.00 16.42
CA THR A 140 10.77 17.43 16.38
C THR A 140 11.90 18.37 16.80
N LYS A 141 12.83 17.90 17.65
CA LYS A 141 14.01 18.65 18.10
C LYS A 141 15.18 18.59 17.12
N SER A 142 15.21 17.60 16.22
CA SER A 142 16.29 17.42 15.24
C SER A 142 16.34 18.49 14.13
N PHE A 143 15.39 19.42 14.13
CA PHE A 143 15.33 20.56 13.23
C PHE A 143 15.88 21.85 13.85
N GLU A 144 16.28 21.84 15.12
CA GLU A 144 16.96 22.97 15.75
C GLU A 144 18.43 22.99 15.26
N LEU A 145 18.74 23.97 14.40
CA LEU A 145 20.08 24.32 13.94
C LEU A 145 20.93 24.92 15.07
#